data_AF-A0A257A973-F1
#
_entry.id   AF-A0A257A973-F1
#
_cell.length_a   1.000
_cell.length_b   1.000
_cell.length_c   1.000
_cell.angle_alpha   90.00
_cell.angle_beta   90.00
_cell.angle_gamma   90.00
#
_symmetry.space_group_name_H-M   'P 1'
#
loop_
_entity.id
_entity.type
_entity.pdbx_description
1 polymer ?
#
loop_
_entity_poly.entity_id
_entity_poly.type
_entity_poly.pdbx_seq_one_letter_code
_entity_poly.pdbx_strand_id
1 'polypeptide(L)'
;MGERDLLEVLIYFIYLLGGFLILLKSAESVIDHAALVAVKRDISHHTIGMTLVALVTSLPEFAISTSSSFLGEPDIAIANVVGSNITNAITLTVVALGTSLPELATALIAIRKEMGAIAVGTIIGSNVLNIAFVLGTASIVKPIVVAQSVIAYYLPLMILSALLLLIIIKRGRIGRFEGSILLLLYIAFLALVGGGF
;
A
#
# COMPACT_ATOMS: atom_id res chain seq x y z
N MET A 1 -4.60 -5.09 36.22
CA MET A 1 -3.88 -5.85 35.18
C MET A 1 -3.20 -7.01 35.87
N GLY A 2 -3.70 -8.22 35.66
CA GLY A 2 -3.13 -9.44 36.25
C GLY A 2 -1.91 -9.93 35.47
N GLU A 3 -1.07 -10.75 36.09
CA GLU A 3 0.09 -11.38 35.41
C GLU A 3 -0.32 -12.15 34.13
N ARG A 4 -1.56 -12.66 34.06
CA ARG A 4 -2.12 -13.30 32.86
C ARG A 4 -2.32 -12.34 31.69
N ASP A 5 -2.77 -11.11 31.96
CA ASP A 5 -2.93 -10.07 30.93
C ASP A 5 -1.57 -9.69 30.33
N LEU A 6 -0.53 -9.63 31.17
CA LEU A 6 0.83 -9.30 30.74
C LEU A 6 1.43 -10.37 29.83
N LEU A 7 1.17 -11.65 30.13
CA LEU A 7 1.62 -12.79 29.33
C LEU A 7 0.93 -12.82 27.96
N GLU A 8 -0.37 -12.56 27.90
CA GLU A 8 -1.10 -12.48 26.61
C GLU A 8 -0.56 -11.35 25.73
N VAL A 9 -0.34 -10.16 26.31
CA VAL A 9 0.27 -9.03 25.59
C VAL A 9 1.66 -9.40 25.07
N LEU A 10 2.49 -10.07 25.89
CA LEU A 10 3.82 -10.50 25.48
C LEU A 10 3.76 -11.50 24.30
N ILE A 11 2.82 -12.43 24.32
CA ILE A 11 2.60 -13.41 23.24
C ILE A 11 2.23 -12.69 21.93
N TYR A 12 1.31 -11.70 21.98
CA TYR A 12 0.96 -10.92 20.79
C TYR A 12 2.16 -10.13 20.24
N PHE A 13 3.00 -9.56 21.10
CA PHE A 13 4.23 -8.89 20.68
C PHE A 13 5.21 -9.84 19.99
N ILE A 14 5.35 -11.07 20.50
CA ILE A 14 6.19 -12.09 19.87
C ILE A 14 5.65 -12.47 18.48
N TYR A 15 4.34 -12.68 18.34
CA TYR A 15 3.73 -12.96 17.04
C TYR A 15 3.88 -11.82 16.05
N LEU A 16 3.71 -10.57 16.50
CA LEU A 16 3.87 -9.39 15.66
C LEU A 16 5.32 -9.27 15.17
N LEU A 17 6.30 -9.45 16.06
CA LEU A 17 7.72 -9.37 15.69
C LEU A 17 8.12 -10.53 14.76
N GLY A 18 7.67 -11.75 15.06
CA GLY A 18 7.93 -12.93 14.23
C GLY A 18 7.31 -12.79 12.83
N GLY A 19 6.06 -12.33 12.76
CA GLY A 19 5.38 -12.04 11.49
C GLY A 19 6.09 -10.98 10.68
N PHE A 20 6.56 -9.90 11.31
CA PHE A 20 7.32 -8.85 10.64
C PHE A 20 8.65 -9.36 10.08
N LEU A 21 9.39 -10.19 10.81
CA LEU A 21 10.65 -10.79 10.33
C LEU A 21 10.42 -11.73 9.14
N ILE A 22 9.37 -12.55 9.19
CA ILE A 22 8.96 -13.41 8.08
C ILE A 22 8.61 -12.55 6.86
N LEU A 23 7.86 -11.47 7.05
CA LEU A 23 7.47 -10.54 6.00
C LEU A 23 8.69 -9.91 5.32
N LEU A 24 9.69 -9.46 6.09
CA LEU A 24 10.94 -8.94 5.51
C LEU A 24 11.65 -9.99 4.66
N LYS A 25 11.72 -11.23 5.15
CA LYS A 25 12.39 -12.33 4.43
C LYS A 25 11.62 -12.79 3.20
N SER A 26 10.29 -12.80 3.25
CA SER A 26 9.46 -13.12 2.10
C SER A 26 9.52 -12.02 1.05
N ALA A 27 9.52 -10.75 1.44
CA ALA A 27 9.65 -9.63 0.53
C ALA A 27 10.99 -9.66 -0.22
N GLU A 28 12.08 -9.96 0.49
CA GLU A 28 13.39 -10.20 -0.12
C GLU A 28 13.35 -11.33 -1.15
N SER A 29 12.80 -12.48 -0.78
CA SER A 29 12.65 -13.63 -1.67
C SER A 29 11.83 -13.27 -2.92
N VAL A 30 10.70 -12.56 -2.75
CA VAL A 30 9.84 -12.16 -3.88
C VAL A 30 10.62 -11.30 -4.87
N ILE A 31 11.40 -10.33 -4.39
CA ILE A 31 12.20 -9.46 -5.27
C ILE A 31 13.26 -10.26 -6.01
N ASP A 32 13.99 -11.14 -5.32
CA ASP A 32 15.06 -11.93 -5.94
C ASP A 32 14.51 -12.86 -7.04
N HIS A 33 13.43 -13.57 -6.76
CA HIS A 33 12.81 -14.46 -7.74
C HIS A 33 12.14 -13.68 -8.87
N ALA A 34 11.50 -12.54 -8.58
CA ALA A 34 10.90 -11.67 -9.58
C ALA A 34 11.97 -11.08 -10.53
N ALA A 35 13.13 -10.70 -10.01
CA ALA A 35 14.29 -10.26 -10.79
C ALA A 35 14.80 -11.36 -11.73
N LEU A 36 14.91 -12.59 -11.23
CA LEU A 36 15.30 -13.75 -12.06
C LEU A 36 14.29 -14.00 -13.19
N VAL A 37 12.99 -13.86 -12.92
CA VAL A 37 11.95 -13.97 -13.94
C VAL A 37 12.07 -12.85 -14.97
N ALA A 38 12.33 -11.61 -14.53
CA ALA A 38 12.53 -10.45 -15.40
C ALA A 38 13.61 -10.72 -16.46
N VAL A 39 14.78 -11.19 -16.00
CA VAL A 39 15.93 -11.51 -16.86
C VAL A 39 15.62 -12.69 -17.78
N LYS A 40 15.01 -13.77 -17.26
CA LYS A 40 14.71 -14.97 -18.05
C LYS A 40 13.67 -14.73 -19.15
N ARG A 41 12.77 -13.76 -18.97
CA ARG A 41 11.64 -13.48 -19.86
C ARG A 41 11.81 -12.19 -20.68
N ASP A 42 12.94 -11.52 -20.55
CA ASP A 42 13.21 -10.21 -21.16
C ASP A 42 12.12 -9.17 -20.84
N ILE A 43 11.66 -9.16 -19.58
CA ILE A 43 10.64 -8.25 -19.08
C ILE A 43 11.32 -7.13 -18.29
N SER A 44 10.87 -5.89 -18.48
CA SER A 44 11.39 -4.77 -17.72
C SER A 44 11.13 -4.91 -16.21
N HIS A 45 12.10 -4.48 -15.39
CA HIS A 45 11.98 -4.45 -13.93
C HIS A 45 10.79 -3.62 -13.44
N HIS A 46 10.42 -2.55 -14.18
CA HIS A 46 9.22 -1.76 -13.90
C HIS A 46 7.96 -2.60 -14.07
N THR A 47 7.85 -3.34 -15.18
CA THR A 47 6.69 -4.18 -15.48
C THR A 47 6.53 -5.28 -14.43
N ILE A 48 7.63 -5.92 -14.02
CA ILE A 48 7.60 -6.94 -12.96
C ILE A 48 7.16 -6.33 -11.61
N GLY A 49 7.68 -5.16 -11.26
CA GLY A 49 7.21 -4.41 -10.08
C GLY A 49 5.71 -4.12 -10.16
N MET A 50 5.26 -3.53 -11.28
CA MET A 50 3.85 -3.14 -11.50
C MET A 50 2.87 -4.30 -11.58
N THR A 51 3.35 -5.53 -11.82
CA THR A 51 2.49 -6.70 -12.05
C THR A 51 2.71 -7.74 -10.97
N LEU A 52 3.74 -8.57 -11.09
CA LEU A 52 3.96 -9.72 -10.24
C LEU A 52 4.16 -9.32 -8.78
N VAL A 53 5.03 -8.35 -8.52
CA VAL A 53 5.36 -7.94 -7.15
C VAL A 53 4.17 -7.22 -6.52
N ALA A 54 3.59 -6.24 -7.22
CA ALA A 54 2.38 -5.55 -6.78
C ALA A 54 1.21 -6.50 -6.51
N LEU A 55 1.00 -7.50 -7.37
CA LEU A 55 -0.06 -8.50 -7.18
C LEU A 55 0.13 -9.24 -5.87
N VAL A 56 1.34 -9.75 -5.63
CA VAL A 56 1.67 -10.52 -4.42
C VAL A 56 1.51 -9.67 -3.16
N THR A 57 1.98 -8.41 -3.17
CA THR A 57 1.88 -7.56 -1.99
C THR A 57 0.45 -7.13 -1.69
N SER A 58 -0.40 -6.97 -2.72
CA SER A 58 -1.80 -6.53 -2.54
C SER A 58 -2.82 -7.69 -2.35
N LEU A 59 -2.35 -8.94 -2.29
CA LEU A 59 -3.19 -10.09 -1.95
C LEU A 59 -3.85 -9.99 -0.55
N PRO A 60 -3.13 -9.56 0.52
CA PRO A 60 -3.72 -9.38 1.84
C PRO A 60 -4.87 -8.37 1.83
N GLU A 61 -4.72 -7.25 1.12
CA GLU A 61 -5.76 -6.23 0.98
C GLU A 61 -6.98 -6.78 0.27
N PHE A 62 -6.76 -7.50 -0.83
CA PHE A 62 -7.84 -8.15 -1.55
C PHE A 62 -8.56 -9.17 -0.68
N ALA A 63 -7.84 -10.04 0.02
CA ALA A 63 -8.41 -11.09 0.86
C ALA A 63 -9.24 -10.50 2.01
N ILE A 64 -8.73 -9.49 2.72
CA ILE A 64 -9.43 -8.87 3.85
C ILE A 64 -10.67 -8.10 3.37
N SER A 65 -10.55 -7.30 2.31
CA SER A 65 -11.67 -6.49 1.81
C SER A 65 -12.78 -7.34 1.22
N THR A 66 -12.45 -8.40 0.48
CA THR A 66 -13.45 -9.31 -0.06
C THR A 66 -14.12 -10.11 1.06
N SER A 67 -13.34 -10.72 1.95
CA SER A 67 -13.88 -11.52 3.06
C SER A 67 -14.80 -10.71 3.96
N SER A 68 -14.38 -9.50 4.36
CA SER A 68 -15.20 -8.62 5.20
C SER A 68 -16.47 -8.14 4.51
N SER A 69 -16.41 -7.87 3.20
CA SER A 69 -17.59 -7.54 2.39
C SER A 69 -18.59 -8.69 2.35
N PHE A 70 -18.14 -9.94 2.19
CA PHE A 70 -18.99 -11.13 2.19
C PHE A 70 -19.56 -11.49 3.58
N LEU A 71 -18.81 -11.21 4.64
CA LEU A 71 -19.24 -11.45 6.02
C LEU A 71 -20.25 -10.42 6.54
N GLY A 72 -20.63 -9.43 5.72
CA GLY A 72 -21.57 -8.38 6.13
C GLY A 72 -20.93 -7.27 6.96
N GLU A 73 -19.60 -7.20 7.00
CA GLU A 73 -18.79 -6.20 7.70
C GLU A 73 -18.04 -5.27 6.71
N PRO A 74 -18.76 -4.59 5.79
CA PRO A 74 -18.16 -3.80 4.72
C PRO A 74 -17.37 -2.59 5.24
N ASP A 75 -17.58 -2.21 6.49
CA ASP A 75 -16.83 -1.12 7.12
C ASP A 75 -15.35 -1.48 7.28
N ILE A 76 -15.03 -2.78 7.48
CA ILE A 76 -13.65 -3.27 7.47
C ILE A 76 -13.08 -3.22 6.05
N ALA A 77 -13.87 -3.56 5.03
CA ALA A 77 -13.44 -3.44 3.64
C ALA A 77 -13.14 -1.99 3.28
N ILE A 78 -14.08 -1.07 3.56
CA ILE A 78 -13.91 0.36 3.34
C ILE A 78 -12.72 0.88 4.13
N ALA A 79 -12.59 0.53 5.40
CA ALA A 79 -11.45 0.91 6.23
C ALA A 79 -10.12 0.34 5.70
N ASN A 80 -10.13 -0.85 5.09
CA ASN A 80 -8.95 -1.43 4.49
C ASN A 80 -8.58 -0.75 3.17
N VAL A 81 -9.54 -0.45 2.29
CA VAL A 81 -9.23 0.14 0.98
C VAL A 81 -9.02 1.65 1.05
N VAL A 82 -9.88 2.36 1.78
CA VAL A 82 -9.72 3.78 2.05
C VAL A 82 -8.51 3.96 2.95
N GLY A 83 -8.38 3.12 3.97
CA GLY A 83 -7.18 3.05 4.81
C GLY A 83 -5.94 2.84 3.97
N SER A 84 -5.69 1.73 3.29
CA SER A 84 -4.41 1.51 2.59
C SER A 84 -4.04 2.59 1.57
N ASN A 85 -5.03 3.21 0.91
CA ASN A 85 -4.80 4.33 -0.01
C ASN A 85 -4.59 5.70 0.70
N ILE A 86 -5.20 5.93 1.87
CA ILE A 86 -5.08 7.15 2.69
C ILE A 86 -4.08 6.95 3.88
N THR A 87 -3.55 5.75 4.10
CA THR A 87 -2.65 5.36 5.21
C THR A 87 -1.20 5.70 4.88
N ASN A 88 -0.87 5.89 3.61
CA ASN A 88 0.07 6.95 3.27
C ASN A 88 -0.62 8.28 3.56
N ALA A 89 -1.04 8.57 4.80
CA ALA A 89 -1.29 9.91 5.32
C ALA A 89 -1.62 9.92 6.79
N ILE A 90 -2.83 9.52 7.12
CA ILE A 90 -3.38 9.67 8.46
C ILE A 90 -4.20 8.40 8.67
N THR A 91 -3.58 7.48 9.40
CA THR A 91 -4.08 6.20 9.86
C THR A 91 -5.59 6.19 10.09
N LEU A 92 -6.30 5.20 9.54
CA LEU A 92 -7.65 4.89 10.01
C LEU A 92 -7.90 3.47 10.52
N THR A 93 -6.99 2.49 10.43
CA THR A 93 -7.11 1.24 11.23
C THR A 93 -5.78 0.49 11.40
N VAL A 94 -5.69 -0.36 12.44
CA VAL A 94 -4.62 -1.37 12.60
C VAL A 94 -4.55 -2.31 11.38
N VAL A 95 -5.71 -2.58 10.76
CA VAL A 95 -5.81 -3.40 9.54
C VAL A 95 -5.07 -2.75 8.38
N ALA A 96 -5.36 -1.47 8.09
CA ALA A 96 -4.71 -0.74 6.99
C ALA A 96 -3.19 -0.61 7.18
N LEU A 97 -2.74 -0.39 8.42
CA LEU A 97 -1.30 -0.42 8.73
C LEU A 97 -0.71 -1.80 8.47
N GLY A 98 -1.36 -2.86 8.96
CA GLY A 98 -0.88 -4.24 8.80
C GLY A 98 -0.79 -4.67 7.33
N THR A 99 -1.73 -4.23 6.49
CA THR A 99 -1.78 -4.61 5.07
C THR A 99 -0.83 -3.81 4.20
N SER A 100 -0.42 -2.59 4.57
CA SER A 100 0.53 -1.79 3.79
C SER A 100 2.01 -1.96 4.17
N LEU A 101 2.29 -2.70 5.25
CA LEU A 101 3.66 -3.09 5.63
C LEU A 101 4.39 -3.95 4.57
N PRO A 102 3.75 -4.94 3.90
CA PRO A 102 4.34 -5.70 2.80
C PRO A 102 4.87 -4.82 1.67
N GLU A 103 4.10 -3.83 1.22
CA GLU A 103 4.46 -2.87 0.17
C GLU A 103 5.69 -2.06 0.59
N LEU A 104 5.66 -1.51 1.81
CA LEU A 104 6.76 -0.72 2.34
C LEU A 104 8.04 -1.55 2.46
N ALA A 105 7.93 -2.76 3.02
CA ALA A 105 9.06 -3.68 3.14
C ALA A 105 9.65 -4.03 1.78
N THR A 106 8.80 -4.36 0.81
CA THR A 106 9.21 -4.74 -0.54
C THR A 106 9.86 -3.56 -1.26
N ALA A 107 9.30 -2.35 -1.16
CA ALA A 107 9.89 -1.15 -1.74
C ALA A 107 11.27 -0.84 -1.12
N LEU A 108 11.41 -0.92 0.20
CA LEU A 108 12.68 -0.67 0.89
C LEU A 108 13.75 -1.72 0.56
N ILE A 109 13.38 -3.00 0.50
CA ILE A 109 14.31 -4.06 0.12
C ILE A 109 14.73 -3.91 -1.34
N ALA A 110 13.81 -3.58 -2.25
CA ALA A 110 14.13 -3.35 -3.65
C ALA A 110 15.09 -2.17 -3.84
N ILE A 111 14.89 -1.07 -3.09
CA ILE A 111 15.82 0.07 -3.08
C ILE A 111 17.19 -0.34 -2.53
N ARG A 112 17.24 -1.12 -1.44
CA ARG A 112 18.49 -1.63 -0.86
C ARG A 112 19.26 -2.54 -1.82
N LYS A 113 18.56 -3.25 -2.70
CA LYS A 113 19.15 -4.09 -3.76
C LYS A 113 19.44 -3.33 -5.05
N GLU A 114 19.38 -2.00 -5.04
CA GLU A 114 19.57 -1.13 -6.22
C GLU A 114 18.55 -1.39 -7.35
N MET A 115 17.42 -2.04 -7.03
CA MET A 115 16.33 -2.37 -7.95
C MET A 115 15.19 -1.35 -7.86
N GLY A 116 15.53 -0.06 -7.89
CA GLY A 116 14.56 1.03 -7.70
C GLY A 116 13.36 1.00 -8.66
N ALA A 117 13.54 0.45 -9.87
CA ALA A 117 12.47 0.22 -10.83
C ALA A 117 11.38 -0.74 -10.31
N ILE A 118 11.77 -1.79 -9.59
CA ILE A 118 10.83 -2.72 -8.93
C ILE A 118 10.10 -1.98 -7.81
N ALA A 119 10.82 -1.20 -6.99
CA ALA A 119 10.22 -0.45 -5.87
C ALA A 119 9.10 0.50 -6.35
N VAL A 120 9.42 1.33 -7.33
CA VAL A 120 8.47 2.28 -7.92
C VAL A 120 7.34 1.55 -8.62
N GLY A 121 7.67 0.51 -9.39
CA GLY A 121 6.67 -0.32 -10.07
C GLY A 121 5.68 -0.95 -9.09
N THR A 122 6.16 -1.48 -7.97
CA THR A 122 5.33 -2.10 -6.93
C THR A 122 4.36 -1.08 -6.34
N ILE A 123 4.85 0.09 -5.91
CA ILE A 123 3.99 1.15 -5.34
C ILE A 123 2.87 1.55 -6.31
N ILE A 124 3.21 1.75 -7.58
CA ILE A 124 2.22 2.14 -8.61
C ILE A 124 1.24 1.00 -8.88
N GLY A 125 1.77 -0.22 -9.07
CA GLY A 125 0.98 -1.40 -9.37
C GLY A 125 -0.01 -1.71 -8.25
N SER A 126 0.42 -1.66 -6.99
CA SER A 126 -0.43 -1.92 -5.83
C SER A 126 -1.55 -0.90 -5.70
N ASN A 127 -1.30 0.40 -5.96
CA ASN A 127 -2.36 1.41 -5.99
C ASN A 127 -3.37 1.14 -7.11
N VAL A 128 -2.90 0.75 -8.30
CA VAL A 128 -3.78 0.41 -9.43
C VAL A 128 -4.61 -0.83 -9.10
N LEU A 129 -4.02 -1.88 -8.54
CA LEU A 129 -4.71 -3.11 -8.14
C LEU A 129 -5.71 -2.86 -7.00
N ASN A 130 -5.36 -2.02 -6.02
CA ASN A 130 -6.24 -1.66 -4.92
C ASN A 130 -7.48 -0.91 -5.42
N ILE A 131 -7.34 0.00 -6.38
CA ILE A 131 -8.49 0.69 -6.98
C ILE A 131 -9.29 -0.26 -7.88
N ALA A 132 -8.63 -1.01 -8.75
CA ALA A 132 -9.31 -1.84 -9.75
C ALA A 132 -9.99 -3.08 -9.13
N PHE A 133 -9.25 -3.84 -8.32
CA PHE A 133 -9.74 -5.09 -7.75
C PHE A 133 -10.35 -4.90 -6.37
N VAL A 134 -9.68 -4.20 -5.46
CA VAL A 134 -10.13 -4.14 -4.06
C VAL A 134 -11.35 -3.22 -3.91
N LEU A 135 -11.27 -1.95 -4.35
CA LEU A 135 -12.45 -1.05 -4.38
C LEU A 135 -13.52 -1.58 -5.34
N GLY A 136 -13.10 -2.02 -6.54
CA GLY A 136 -14.02 -2.53 -7.56
C GLY A 136 -14.90 -3.66 -7.03
N THR A 137 -14.31 -4.69 -6.42
CA THR A 137 -15.09 -5.81 -5.86
C THR A 137 -15.90 -5.41 -4.64
N ALA A 138 -15.35 -4.61 -3.71
CA ALA A 138 -16.10 -4.12 -2.56
C ALA A 138 -17.35 -3.31 -2.98
N SER A 139 -17.22 -2.48 -4.01
CA SER A 139 -18.32 -1.66 -4.54
C SER A 139 -19.44 -2.47 -5.20
N ILE A 140 -19.14 -3.65 -5.75
CA ILE A 140 -20.13 -4.58 -6.32
C ILE A 140 -20.99 -5.19 -5.20
N VAL A 141 -20.36 -5.53 -4.06
CA VAL A 141 -21.07 -6.13 -2.92
C VAL A 141 -21.93 -5.08 -2.20
N LYS A 142 -21.35 -3.91 -1.89
CA LYS A 142 -22.07 -2.78 -1.28
C LYS A 142 -21.58 -1.47 -1.88
N PRO A 143 -22.48 -0.62 -2.41
CA PRO A 143 -22.10 0.70 -2.89
C PRO A 143 -21.37 1.51 -1.81
N ILE A 144 -20.16 1.94 -2.13
CA ILE A 144 -19.34 2.76 -1.23
C ILE A 144 -19.82 4.20 -1.34
N VAL A 145 -20.39 4.73 -0.25
CA VAL A 145 -20.80 6.14 -0.16
C VAL A 145 -19.59 6.97 0.23
N VAL A 146 -19.15 7.85 -0.67
CA VAL A 146 -18.01 8.75 -0.43
C VAL A 146 -18.53 10.10 0.07
N ALA A 147 -17.99 10.58 1.20
CA ALA A 147 -18.38 11.87 1.75
C ALA A 147 -18.02 13.03 0.80
N GLN A 148 -18.88 14.05 0.75
CA GLN A 148 -18.69 15.21 -0.13
C GLN A 148 -17.36 15.94 0.13
N SER A 149 -16.90 15.98 1.39
CA SER A 149 -15.60 16.55 1.76
C SER A 149 -14.42 15.81 1.12
N VAL A 150 -14.48 14.48 1.04
CA VAL A 150 -13.46 13.65 0.38
C VAL A 150 -13.39 13.99 -1.10
N ILE A 151 -14.56 14.10 -1.76
CA ILE A 151 -14.64 14.44 -3.18
C ILE A 151 -14.13 15.85 -3.46
N ALA A 152 -14.50 16.82 -2.62
CA ALA A 152 -14.16 18.23 -2.85
C ALA A 152 -12.71 18.58 -2.52
N TYR A 153 -12.10 17.94 -1.51
CA TYR A 153 -10.79 18.34 -0.99
C TYR A 153 -9.69 17.29 -1.17
N TYR A 154 -9.98 16.00 -0.92
CA TYR A 154 -8.95 14.96 -0.94
C TYR A 154 -8.72 14.40 -2.34
N LEU A 155 -9.79 14.15 -3.07
CA LEU A 155 -9.75 13.55 -4.40
C LEU A 155 -8.96 14.41 -5.42
N PRO A 156 -9.10 15.75 -5.46
CA PRO A 156 -8.29 16.59 -6.35
C PRO A 156 -6.80 16.54 -6.05
N LEU A 157 -6.40 16.51 -4.77
CA LEU A 157 -5.00 16.38 -4.36
C LEU A 157 -4.43 15.00 -4.72
N MET A 158 -5.21 13.93 -4.55
CA MET A 158 -4.82 12.58 -4.97
C MET A 158 -4.62 12.51 -6.48
N ILE A 159 -5.55 13.06 -7.28
CA ILE A 159 -5.39 13.15 -8.75
C ILE A 159 -4.16 13.97 -9.11
N LEU A 160 -3.94 15.12 -8.48
CA LEU A 160 -2.78 15.97 -8.72
C LEU A 160 -1.46 15.22 -8.47
N SER A 161 -1.36 14.50 -7.35
CA SER A 161 -0.18 13.70 -7.02
C SER A 161 0.04 12.54 -8.01
N ALA A 162 -1.03 11.88 -8.46
CA ALA A 162 -0.97 10.82 -9.47
C ALA A 162 -0.51 11.36 -10.83
N LEU A 163 -1.02 12.51 -11.26
CA LEU A 163 -0.59 13.18 -12.50
C LEU A 163 0.86 13.62 -12.43
N LEU A 164 1.29 14.19 -11.30
CA LEU A 164 2.67 14.58 -11.08
C LEU A 164 3.61 13.37 -11.14
N LEU A 165 3.25 12.27 -10.48
CA LEU A 165 4.00 11.02 -10.52
C LEU A 165 4.12 10.49 -11.96
N LEU A 166 3.02 10.53 -12.74
CA LEU A 166 3.03 10.14 -14.14
C LEU A 166 3.99 10.99 -14.99
N ILE A 167 4.03 12.31 -14.76
CA ILE A 167 4.98 13.21 -15.43
C ILE A 167 6.42 12.85 -15.07
N ILE A 168 6.71 12.58 -13.80
CA ILE A 168 8.04 12.19 -13.32
C ILE A 168 8.49 10.87 -13.95
N ILE A 169 7.61 9.87 -14.00
CA ILE A 169 7.92 8.56 -14.60
C ILE A 169 8.20 8.70 -16.10
N LYS A 170 7.46 9.54 -16.82
CA LYS A 170 7.71 9.80 -18.25
C LYS A 170 9.08 10.43 -18.51
N ARG A 171 9.65 11.13 -17.52
CA ARG A 171 11.03 11.65 -17.59
C ARG A 171 12.08 10.58 -17.30
N GLY A 172 11.67 9.37 -16.89
CA GLY A 172 12.51 8.19 -16.71
C GLY A 172 13.42 8.23 -15.48
N ARG A 173 13.30 9.24 -14.60
CA ARG A 173 14.13 9.39 -13.41
C ARG A 173 13.31 9.97 -12.26
N ILE A 174 13.39 9.32 -11.10
CA ILE A 174 12.91 9.85 -9.82
C ILE A 174 14.16 10.17 -8.99
N GLY A 175 14.49 11.46 -8.87
CA GLY A 175 15.57 11.93 -8.04
C GLY A 175 15.09 12.38 -6.67
N ARG A 176 16.03 12.89 -5.86
CA ARG A 176 15.73 13.46 -4.54
C ARG A 176 14.80 14.67 -4.64
N PHE A 177 14.89 15.44 -5.72
CA PHE A 177 14.06 16.63 -5.92
C PHE A 177 12.60 16.26 -6.16
N GLU A 178 12.34 15.35 -7.09
CA GLU A 178 10.99 14.85 -7.37
C GLU A 178 10.39 14.16 -6.14
N GLY A 179 11.21 13.36 -5.44
CA GLY A 179 10.84 12.75 -4.17
C GLY A 179 10.48 13.78 -3.09
N SER A 180 11.25 14.85 -2.94
CA SER A 180 10.95 15.94 -1.99
C SER A 180 9.65 16.65 -2.33
N ILE A 181 9.35 16.91 -3.61
CA ILE A 181 8.08 17.52 -4.01
C ILE A 181 6.91 16.60 -3.66
N LEU A 182 7.00 15.30 -4.00
CA LEU A 182 5.97 14.31 -3.66
C LEU A 182 5.79 14.19 -2.14
N LEU A 183 6.89 14.22 -1.38
CA LEU A 183 6.86 14.18 0.08
C LEU A 183 6.24 15.44 0.69
N LEU A 184 6.52 16.62 0.14
CA LEU A 184 5.91 17.87 0.61
C LEU A 184 4.41 17.93 0.31
N LEU A 185 3.99 17.48 -0.88
CA LEU A 185 2.57 17.32 -1.21
C LEU A 185 1.89 16.35 -0.25
N TYR A 186 2.58 15.26 0.07
CA TYR A 186 2.12 14.28 1.03
C TYR A 186 1.96 14.89 2.44
N ILE A 187 2.95 15.63 2.94
CA ILE A 187 2.88 16.35 4.23
C ILE A 187 1.74 17.38 4.23
N ALA A 188 1.57 18.13 3.14
CA ALA A 188 0.47 19.10 3.00
C ALA A 188 -0.91 18.42 3.03
N PHE A 189 -1.03 17.25 2.40
CA PHE A 189 -2.23 16.42 2.48
C PHE A 189 -2.49 15.96 3.92
N LEU A 190 -1.47 15.60 4.70
CA LEU A 190 -1.64 15.28 6.13
C LEU A 190 -2.19 16.46 6.90
N ALA A 191 -1.60 17.64 6.72
CA ALA A 191 -2.02 18.82 7.46
C ALA A 191 -3.50 19.16 7.18
N LEU A 192 -3.95 18.98 5.93
CA LEU A 192 -5.33 19.21 5.53
C LEU A 192 -6.31 18.18 6.14
N VAL A 193 -5.93 16.90 6.15
CA VAL A 193 -6.76 15.81 6.70
C VAL A 193 -6.78 15.86 8.23
N GLY A 194 -5.62 16.06 8.86
CA GLY A 194 -5.45 16.09 10.32
C GLY A 194 -6.00 17.35 11.00
N GLY A 195 -6.18 18.44 10.25
CA GLY A 195 -6.86 19.65 10.73
C GLY A 195 -8.39 19.62 10.60
N GLY A 196 -8.96 18.54 10.03
CA GLY A 196 -10.38 18.40 9.72
C GLY A 196 -11.20 17.54 10.70
N PHE A 197 -10.61 17.11 11.83
CA PHE A 197 -11.27 16.36 12.90
C PHE A 197 -11.18 17.11 14.24
#